data_AF-A0A1G9S477-F1
#
_entry.id   AF-A0A1G9S477-F1
#
_cell.length_a   1.000
_cell.length_b   1.000
_cell.length_c   1.000
_cell.angle_alpha   90.00
_cell.angle_beta   90.00
_cell.angle_gamma   90.00
#
_symmetry.space_group_name_H-M   'P 1'
#
loop_
_entity.id
_entity.type
_entity.pdbx_description
1 polymer ?
#
loop_
_entity_poly.entity_id
_entity_poly.type
_entity_poly.pdbx_seq_one_letter_code
_entity_poly.pdbx_strand_id
1 'polypeptide(L)'
;MKFECFYYPTLNEHDEIIKCNEDLKEFNFGDKVPTKTLYYNYGENFAIYQNSEFFIVEDGILTKTIPSSELKFPLHIVFGKGTQLKIFSPKDLSSIRLLLNGEFEKEKELGQLFCLSFMLNRLIKNTQYEIMSDLTNSSRDYNYINEEIDLRTQKLIDELKVVERKFYNLTIEHPNLKDSYLNYMNFSNKEDMLELSINKYFKEGTNEYKHYILTKSVWKSKPIYPKFKLDNLINSYNYRD
;
A
#
# COMPACT_ATOMS: atom_id res chain seq x y z
N MET A 1 10.28 -15.16 -9.07
CA MET A 1 11.13 -13.95 -8.93
C MET A 1 10.55 -13.00 -7.89
N LYS A 2 11.38 -12.46 -6.98
CA LYS A 2 10.98 -11.42 -6.03
C LYS A 2 11.47 -10.06 -6.52
N PHE A 3 10.56 -9.08 -6.62
CA PHE A 3 10.91 -7.73 -7.06
C PHE A 3 10.94 -6.76 -5.87
N GLU A 4 12.02 -6.01 -5.72
CA GLU A 4 12.18 -5.02 -4.63
C GLU A 4 11.19 -3.86 -4.76
N CYS A 5 10.77 -3.55 -5.99
CA CYS A 5 9.83 -2.47 -6.26
C CYS A 5 8.44 -2.75 -5.73
N PHE A 6 8.07 -4.02 -5.64
CA PHE A 6 6.85 -4.43 -4.99
C PHE A 6 7.13 -4.53 -3.50
N TYR A 7 6.60 -3.57 -2.77
CA TYR A 7 6.68 -3.51 -1.32
C TYR A 7 5.34 -3.06 -0.74
N TYR A 8 5.20 -3.20 0.56
CA TYR A 8 4.14 -2.62 1.37
C TYR A 8 4.72 -1.82 2.55
N PRO A 9 4.04 -0.75 3.00
CA PRO A 9 4.46 -0.03 4.19
C PRO A 9 4.16 -0.85 5.45
N THR A 10 5.08 -0.84 6.41
CA THR A 10 4.88 -1.38 7.77
C THR A 10 5.60 -0.49 8.78
N LEU A 11 5.24 -0.61 10.06
CA LEU A 11 5.98 -0.01 11.16
C LEU A 11 7.05 -0.98 11.66
N ASN A 12 8.24 -0.47 11.98
CA ASN A 12 9.27 -1.22 12.70
C ASN A 12 9.10 -1.07 14.22
N GLU A 13 10.01 -1.68 15.00
CA GLU A 13 10.01 -1.61 16.48
C GLU A 13 10.22 -0.19 17.04
N HIS A 14 10.59 0.78 16.20
CA HIS A 14 10.81 2.19 16.55
C HIS A 14 9.71 3.11 15.99
N ASP A 15 8.57 2.55 15.58
CA ASP A 15 7.45 3.26 14.96
C ASP A 15 7.81 4.04 13.68
N GLU A 16 8.87 3.65 13.00
CA GLU A 16 9.28 4.18 11.71
C GLU A 16 8.59 3.42 10.58
N ILE A 17 8.19 4.16 9.55
CA ILE A 17 7.54 3.57 8.38
C ILE A 17 8.64 3.04 7.48
N ILE A 18 8.66 1.72 7.32
CA ILE A 18 9.59 1.03 6.44
C ILE A 18 8.86 0.38 5.28
N LYS A 19 9.57 0.26 4.17
CA LYS A 19 9.11 -0.42 2.96
C LYS A 19 9.57 -1.87 3.02
N CYS A 20 8.63 -2.81 3.18
CA CYS A 20 8.89 -4.24 3.34
C CYS A 20 8.39 -5.02 2.12
N ASN A 21 9.03 -6.15 1.80
CA ASN A 21 8.57 -7.09 0.78
C ASN A 21 8.51 -8.52 1.30
N GLU A 22 8.61 -8.70 2.62
CA GLU A 22 8.46 -10.00 3.26
C GLU A 22 7.09 -10.60 2.94
N ASP A 23 7.04 -11.91 2.79
CA ASP A 23 5.81 -12.66 2.51
C ASP A 23 5.02 -12.31 1.23
N LEU A 24 5.47 -11.34 0.44
CA LEU A 24 5.03 -11.20 -0.94
C LEU A 24 5.39 -12.46 -1.72
N LYS A 25 4.46 -12.91 -2.57
CA LYS A 25 4.68 -14.04 -3.44
C LYS A 25 5.77 -13.71 -4.45
N GLU A 26 6.39 -14.77 -4.96
CA GLU A 26 7.20 -14.65 -6.15
C GLU A 26 6.33 -14.54 -7.40
N PHE A 27 6.80 -13.78 -8.38
CA PHE A 27 6.17 -13.60 -9.67
C PHE A 27 6.94 -14.34 -10.76
N ASN A 28 6.20 -14.95 -11.67
CA ASN A 28 6.69 -15.61 -12.87
C ASN A 28 6.19 -14.88 -14.12
N PHE A 29 6.83 -15.13 -15.26
CA PHE A 29 6.30 -14.64 -16.53
C PHE A 29 4.88 -15.19 -16.76
N GLY A 30 3.97 -14.32 -17.20
CA GLY A 30 2.55 -14.58 -17.31
C GLY A 30 1.73 -14.18 -16.08
N ASP A 31 2.37 -13.86 -14.94
CA ASP A 31 1.64 -13.43 -13.75
C ASP A 31 1.17 -11.97 -13.85
N LYS A 32 -0.02 -11.71 -13.30
CA LYS A 32 -0.46 -10.36 -12.98
C LYS A 32 0.34 -9.81 -11.81
N VAL A 33 0.90 -8.63 -11.98
CA VAL A 33 1.71 -7.93 -10.97
C VAL A 33 0.93 -6.73 -10.39
N PRO A 34 1.39 -6.15 -9.27
CA PRO A 34 0.84 -4.89 -8.79
C PRO A 34 1.11 -3.77 -9.80
N THR A 35 0.07 -3.22 -10.41
CA THR A 35 0.13 -2.02 -11.28
C THR A 35 -0.25 -0.76 -10.53
N LYS A 36 -1.12 -0.89 -9.52
CA LYS A 36 -1.64 0.20 -8.71
C LYS A 36 -2.00 -0.29 -7.31
N THR A 37 -1.61 0.47 -6.28
CA THR A 37 -1.93 0.25 -4.86
C THR A 37 -2.48 1.54 -4.26
N LEU A 38 -2.59 1.66 -2.94
CA LEU A 38 -2.93 2.95 -2.29
C LEU A 38 -1.76 3.95 -2.23
N TYR A 39 -0.55 3.52 -2.57
CA TYR A 39 0.66 4.35 -2.48
C TYR A 39 1.48 4.33 -3.77
N TYR A 40 1.07 3.55 -4.77
CA TYR A 40 1.66 3.58 -6.11
C TYR A 40 0.65 3.56 -7.23
N ASN A 41 1.02 4.24 -8.31
CA ASN A 41 0.44 4.06 -9.62
C ASN A 41 1.57 3.87 -10.64
N TYR A 42 1.87 2.63 -11.02
CA TYR A 42 2.86 2.31 -12.06
C TYR A 42 2.30 2.45 -13.48
N GLY A 43 0.97 2.52 -13.61
CA GLY A 43 0.29 2.33 -14.88
C GLY A 43 0.25 0.86 -15.31
N GLU A 44 -0.37 0.59 -16.45
CA GLU A 44 -0.51 -0.77 -16.98
C GLU A 44 0.75 -1.26 -17.69
N ASN A 45 1.60 -0.33 -18.14
CA ASN A 45 2.79 -0.63 -18.94
C ASN A 45 4.02 0.06 -18.32
N PHE A 46 4.98 -0.73 -17.83
CA PHE A 46 6.22 -0.23 -17.23
C PHE A 46 7.34 -1.27 -17.29
N ALA A 47 8.57 -0.83 -17.01
CA ALA A 47 9.73 -1.71 -16.88
C ALA A 47 10.25 -1.71 -15.44
N ILE A 48 10.56 -2.88 -14.92
CA ILE A 48 11.24 -3.04 -13.64
C ILE A 48 12.73 -3.19 -13.89
N TYR A 49 13.55 -2.37 -13.25
CA TYR A 49 15.01 -2.53 -13.30
C TYR A 49 15.51 -3.19 -12.00
N GLN A 50 16.06 -4.39 -12.13
CA GLN A 50 16.59 -5.16 -11.00
C GLN A 50 17.73 -6.06 -11.49
N ASN A 51 18.78 -6.23 -10.67
CA ASN A 51 19.93 -7.10 -10.98
C ASN A 51 20.60 -6.80 -12.35
N SER A 52 20.61 -5.52 -12.75
CA SER A 52 21.09 -5.07 -14.07
C SER A 52 20.29 -5.55 -15.28
N GLU A 53 19.08 -6.06 -15.08
CA GLU A 53 18.15 -6.50 -16.12
C GLU A 53 16.86 -5.65 -16.11
N PHE A 54 16.17 -5.61 -17.25
CA PHE A 54 14.87 -4.96 -17.39
C PHE A 54 13.78 -6.01 -17.59
N PHE A 55 12.81 -6.02 -16.68
CA PHE A 55 11.63 -6.88 -16.76
C PHE A 55 10.44 -6.05 -17.24
N ILE A 56 9.77 -6.51 -18.29
CA ILE A 56 8.69 -5.78 -18.95
C ILE A 56 7.35 -6.22 -18.38
N VAL A 57 6.54 -5.24 -18.03
CA VAL A 57 5.14 -5.41 -17.65
C VAL A 57 4.29 -4.76 -18.75
N GLU A 58 3.47 -5.56 -19.39
CA GLU A 58 2.52 -5.14 -20.42
C GLU A 58 1.10 -5.50 -19.98
N ASP A 59 0.19 -4.53 -20.02
CA ASP A 59 -1.20 -4.67 -19.55
C ASP A 59 -1.32 -5.30 -18.14
N GLY A 60 -0.37 -4.95 -17.27
CA GLY A 60 -0.26 -5.47 -15.90
C GLY A 60 0.23 -6.90 -15.77
N ILE A 61 0.73 -7.50 -16.84
CA ILE A 61 1.28 -8.86 -16.88
C ILE A 61 2.80 -8.78 -17.04
N LEU A 62 3.54 -9.52 -16.21
CA LEU A 62 4.99 -9.67 -16.35
C LEU A 62 5.29 -10.55 -17.58
N THR A 63 5.88 -10.00 -18.63
CA THR A 63 5.99 -10.71 -19.92
C THR A 63 7.36 -11.31 -20.19
N LYS A 64 8.42 -10.51 -20.10
CA LYS A 64 9.77 -10.91 -20.51
C LYS A 64 10.86 -10.07 -19.88
N THR A 65 12.10 -10.53 -19.99
CA THR A 65 13.30 -9.74 -19.74
C THR A 65 13.87 -9.24 -21.07
N ILE A 66 14.31 -7.98 -21.12
CA ILE A 66 15.00 -7.42 -22.29
C ILE A 66 16.29 -6.71 -21.90
N PRO A 67 17.31 -6.68 -22.78
CA PRO A 67 18.51 -5.88 -22.58
C PRO A 67 18.22 -4.38 -22.74
N SER A 68 19.09 -3.54 -22.19
CA SER A 68 18.94 -2.07 -22.26
C SER A 68 18.90 -1.52 -23.70
N SER A 69 19.51 -2.22 -24.65
CA SER A 69 19.54 -1.85 -26.08
C SER A 69 18.19 -1.98 -26.78
N GLU A 70 17.27 -2.78 -26.24
CA GLU A 70 15.95 -3.03 -26.83
C GLU A 70 14.83 -2.18 -26.21
N LEU A 71 15.17 -1.33 -25.23
CA LEU A 71 14.20 -0.45 -24.58
C LEU A 71 13.70 0.61 -25.54
N LYS A 72 12.38 0.82 -25.55
CA LYS A 72 11.71 1.89 -26.28
C LYS A 72 11.41 3.05 -25.34
N PHE A 73 11.62 4.28 -25.79
CA PHE A 73 11.43 5.50 -25.01
C PHE A 73 10.27 6.35 -25.58
N PRO A 74 9.57 7.15 -24.76
CA PRO A 74 9.75 7.30 -23.31
C PRO A 74 9.29 6.06 -22.53
N LEU A 75 10.00 5.72 -21.46
CA LEU A 75 9.77 4.52 -20.66
C LEU A 75 9.62 4.88 -19.18
N HIS A 76 8.61 4.33 -18.53
CA HIS A 76 8.51 4.37 -17.08
C HIS A 76 9.29 3.21 -16.49
N ILE A 77 10.34 3.53 -15.73
CA ILE A 77 11.17 2.55 -15.04
C ILE A 77 10.87 2.60 -13.55
N VAL A 78 10.70 1.42 -12.96
CA VAL A 78 10.48 1.22 -11.53
C VAL A 78 11.63 0.38 -10.97
N PHE A 79 12.18 0.78 -9.83
CA PHE A 79 13.32 0.08 -9.22
C PHE A 79 13.41 0.32 -7.72
N GLY A 80 14.27 -0.46 -7.05
CA GLY A 80 14.48 -0.39 -5.60
C GLY A 80 13.16 -0.45 -4.86
N LYS A 81 12.98 0.30 -3.77
CA LYS A 81 11.74 0.33 -2.99
C LYS A 81 10.68 1.26 -3.62
N GLY A 82 10.28 0.93 -4.86
CA GLY A 82 9.25 1.58 -5.67
C GLY A 82 9.60 2.99 -6.15
N THR A 83 10.88 3.27 -6.36
CA THR A 83 11.29 4.51 -7.03
C THR A 83 10.82 4.47 -8.48
N GLN A 84 10.24 5.57 -8.97
CA GLN A 84 9.71 5.69 -10.33
C GLN A 84 10.40 6.84 -11.03
N LEU A 85 10.76 6.63 -12.30
CA LEU A 85 11.33 7.65 -13.17
C LEU A 85 10.79 7.49 -14.58
N LYS A 86 10.49 8.61 -15.23
CA LYS A 86 10.28 8.66 -16.68
C LYS A 86 11.58 8.92 -17.40
N ILE A 87 11.95 8.00 -18.29
CA ILE A 87 13.19 8.02 -19.05
C ILE A 87 12.88 8.35 -20.51
N PHE A 88 13.58 9.33 -21.08
CA PHE A 88 13.33 9.81 -22.44
C PHE A 88 14.37 9.34 -23.44
N SER A 89 15.57 8.95 -22.99
CA SER A 89 16.64 8.50 -23.87
C SER A 89 17.52 7.43 -23.24
N PRO A 90 18.29 6.66 -24.05
CA PRO A 90 19.26 5.69 -23.53
C PRO A 90 20.35 6.31 -22.63
N LYS A 91 20.69 7.59 -22.84
CA LYS A 91 21.75 8.27 -22.06
C LYS A 91 21.35 8.42 -20.60
N ASP A 92 20.06 8.65 -20.35
CA ASP A 92 19.50 8.83 -19.02
C ASP A 92 19.54 7.54 -18.19
N LEU A 93 19.65 6.36 -18.83
CA LEU A 93 19.80 5.08 -18.14
C LEU A 93 21.08 5.01 -17.31
N SER A 94 22.16 5.63 -17.77
CA SER A 94 23.43 5.68 -17.02
C SER A 94 23.27 6.47 -15.71
N SER A 95 22.38 7.47 -15.70
CA SER A 95 22.05 8.31 -14.55
C SER A 95 21.13 7.61 -13.55
N ILE A 96 20.38 6.56 -13.94
CA ILE A 96 19.50 5.83 -13.00
C ILE A 96 20.30 5.22 -11.85
N ARG A 97 21.54 4.79 -12.10
CA ARG A 97 22.44 4.27 -11.07
C ARG A 97 22.97 5.37 -10.13
N LEU A 98 22.82 6.65 -10.50
CA LEU A 98 23.40 7.81 -9.85
C LEU A 98 22.28 8.82 -9.48
N LEU A 99 21.67 8.66 -8.31
CA LEU A 99 21.11 9.78 -7.52
C LEU A 99 19.89 10.54 -8.09
N LEU A 100 19.06 9.97 -8.97
CA LEU A 100 17.80 10.64 -9.31
C LEU A 100 16.76 10.43 -8.20
N ASN A 101 16.30 11.54 -7.60
CA ASN A 101 15.14 11.52 -6.71
C ASN A 101 13.93 10.97 -7.48
N GLY A 102 13.20 10.04 -6.87
CA GLY A 102 12.01 9.46 -7.48
C GLY A 102 10.93 10.52 -7.74
N GLU A 103 10.07 10.25 -8.70
CA GLU A 103 8.86 11.04 -8.93
C GLU A 103 7.83 10.77 -7.82
N PHE A 104 7.03 11.76 -7.45
CA PHE A 104 5.88 11.63 -6.54
C PHE A 104 6.18 11.13 -5.11
N GLU A 105 7.37 11.39 -4.56
CA GLU A 105 7.76 10.83 -3.25
C GLU A 105 6.85 11.27 -2.11
N LYS A 106 6.35 12.52 -2.12
CA LYS A 106 5.44 13.03 -1.08
C LYS A 106 4.04 12.43 -1.21
N GLU A 107 3.56 12.23 -2.42
CA GLU A 107 2.28 11.56 -2.70
C GLU A 107 2.34 10.09 -2.28
N LYS A 108 3.46 9.41 -2.53
CA LYS A 108 3.69 8.04 -2.05
C LYS A 108 3.72 7.98 -0.53
N GLU A 109 4.38 8.95 0.13
CA GLU A 109 4.40 9.07 1.59
C GLU A 109 2.98 9.21 2.17
N LEU A 110 2.17 10.11 1.60
CA LEU A 110 0.76 10.26 1.98
C LEU A 110 -0.02 8.96 1.76
N GLY A 111 0.16 8.32 0.62
CA GLY A 111 -0.50 7.05 0.28
C GLY A 111 -0.13 5.92 1.25
N GLN A 112 1.13 5.86 1.69
CA GLN A 112 1.59 4.84 2.66
C GLN A 112 0.90 5.05 4.01
N LEU A 113 0.87 6.29 4.50
CA LEU A 113 0.19 6.66 5.74
C LEU A 113 -1.31 6.37 5.66
N PHE A 114 -1.94 6.69 4.52
CA PHE A 114 -3.33 6.36 4.26
C PHE A 114 -3.59 4.85 4.26
N CYS A 115 -2.72 4.06 3.62
CA CYS A 115 -2.79 2.60 3.61
C CYS A 115 -2.66 2.03 5.02
N LEU A 116 -1.66 2.47 5.78
CA LEU A 116 -1.40 2.01 7.14
C LEU A 116 -2.56 2.34 8.08
N SER A 117 -3.07 3.57 8.04
CA SER A 117 -4.23 3.98 8.82
C SER A 117 -5.44 3.08 8.54
N PHE A 118 -5.69 2.79 7.26
CA PHE A 118 -6.77 1.88 6.87
C PHE A 118 -6.56 0.45 7.37
N MET A 119 -5.35 -0.10 7.22
CA MET A 119 -5.02 -1.46 7.67
C MET A 119 -5.13 -1.60 9.19
N LEU A 120 -4.56 -0.67 9.97
CA LEU A 120 -4.59 -0.68 11.42
C LEU A 120 -6.02 -0.57 11.96
N ASN A 121 -6.81 0.39 11.46
CA ASN A 121 -8.23 0.52 11.81
C ASN A 121 -9.01 -0.78 11.58
N ARG A 122 -8.66 -1.52 10.52
CA ARG A 122 -9.33 -2.76 10.17
C ARG A 122 -8.89 -3.93 11.06
N LEU A 123 -7.60 -4.01 11.39
CA LEU A 123 -7.08 -5.00 12.33
C LEU A 123 -7.69 -4.82 13.73
N ILE A 124 -7.81 -3.58 14.21
CA ILE A 124 -8.47 -3.25 15.48
C ILE A 124 -9.92 -3.75 15.47
N LYS A 125 -10.70 -3.39 14.43
CA LYS A 125 -12.11 -3.81 14.33
C LYS A 125 -12.27 -5.32 14.26
N ASN A 126 -11.44 -6.01 13.48
CA ASN A 126 -11.50 -7.46 13.39
C ASN A 126 -11.17 -8.11 14.74
N THR A 127 -10.16 -7.62 15.44
CA THR A 127 -9.80 -8.10 16.78
C THR A 127 -10.96 -7.91 17.77
N GLN A 128 -11.63 -6.75 17.73
CA GLN A 128 -12.83 -6.51 18.53
C GLN A 128 -13.96 -7.49 18.20
N TYR A 129 -14.24 -7.75 16.92
CA TYR A 129 -15.28 -8.70 16.51
C TYR A 129 -14.95 -10.14 16.91
N GLU A 130 -13.69 -10.57 16.82
CA GLU A 130 -13.26 -11.89 17.28
C GLU A 130 -13.54 -12.08 18.77
N ILE A 131 -13.11 -11.11 19.60
CA ILE A 131 -13.34 -11.15 21.05
C ILE A 131 -14.84 -11.12 21.37
N MET A 132 -15.62 -10.30 20.65
CA MET A 132 -17.08 -10.26 20.82
C MET A 132 -17.77 -11.58 20.44
N SER A 133 -17.27 -12.28 19.42
CA SER A 133 -17.79 -13.58 19.00
C SER A 133 -17.54 -14.66 20.06
N ASP A 134 -16.40 -14.61 20.75
CA ASP A 134 -16.09 -15.54 21.84
C ASP A 134 -17.13 -15.47 22.97
N LEU A 135 -17.79 -14.34 23.16
CA LEU A 135 -18.84 -14.14 24.17
C LEU A 135 -20.19 -14.68 23.76
N THR A 136 -20.52 -14.58 22.49
CA THR A 136 -21.75 -15.19 21.98
C THR A 136 -21.72 -16.71 22.27
N ASN A 137 -20.52 -17.27 22.43
CA ASN A 137 -20.25 -18.67 22.69
C ASN A 137 -19.71 -18.98 24.10
N SER A 138 -19.57 -18.00 25.01
CA SER A 138 -19.06 -18.22 26.38
C SER A 138 -19.77 -17.36 27.43
N SER A 139 -19.96 -17.90 28.64
CA SER A 139 -20.64 -17.24 29.78
C SER A 139 -19.73 -16.23 30.51
N ARG A 140 -19.03 -15.35 29.77
CA ARG A 140 -18.12 -14.33 30.32
C ARG A 140 -18.83 -12.97 30.44
N ASP A 141 -18.40 -12.13 31.39
CA ASP A 141 -19.02 -10.82 31.67
C ASP A 141 -18.37 -9.67 30.89
N TYR A 142 -19.03 -8.50 30.86
CA TYR A 142 -18.60 -7.30 30.13
C TYR A 142 -17.25 -6.73 30.61
N ASN A 143 -16.87 -6.94 31.87
CA ASN A 143 -15.61 -6.45 32.40
C ASN A 143 -14.43 -7.19 31.77
N TYR A 144 -14.48 -8.53 31.76
CA TYR A 144 -13.46 -9.36 31.10
C TYR A 144 -13.28 -8.97 29.63
N ILE A 145 -14.37 -8.67 28.93
CA ILE A 145 -14.36 -8.32 27.51
C ILE A 145 -13.61 -7.03 27.25
N ASN A 146 -13.92 -6.00 28.02
CA ASN A 146 -13.29 -4.70 27.86
C ASN A 146 -11.80 -4.82 28.14
N GLU A 147 -11.41 -5.55 29.19
CA GLU A 147 -10.00 -5.83 29.49
C GLU A 147 -9.30 -6.57 28.34
N GLU A 148 -9.92 -7.59 27.76
CA GLU A 148 -9.36 -8.37 26.65
C GLU A 148 -9.25 -7.53 25.36
N ILE A 149 -10.25 -6.70 25.06
CA ILE A 149 -10.22 -5.76 23.92
C ILE A 149 -9.08 -4.77 24.10
N ASP A 150 -8.99 -4.14 25.26
CA ASP A 150 -7.95 -3.15 25.54
C ASP A 150 -6.57 -3.80 25.41
N LEU A 151 -6.35 -4.95 26.06
CA LEU A 151 -5.06 -5.64 26.03
C LEU A 151 -4.64 -6.07 24.62
N ARG A 152 -5.58 -6.61 23.81
CA ARG A 152 -5.26 -7.11 22.46
C ARG A 152 -5.21 -6.01 21.41
N THR A 153 -5.81 -4.84 21.65
CA THR A 153 -5.80 -3.72 20.69
C THR A 153 -4.85 -2.58 21.04
N GLN A 154 -4.33 -2.54 22.27
CA GLN A 154 -3.47 -1.44 22.76
C GLN A 154 -2.34 -1.10 21.79
N LYS A 155 -1.53 -2.09 21.39
CA LYS A 155 -0.40 -1.86 20.48
C LYS A 155 -0.85 -1.31 19.13
N LEU A 156 -1.93 -1.87 18.55
CA LEU A 156 -2.47 -1.42 17.27
C LEU A 156 -3.00 0.02 17.34
N ILE A 157 -3.60 0.39 18.47
CA ILE A 157 -4.09 1.74 18.73
C ILE A 157 -2.91 2.72 18.82
N ASP A 158 -1.83 2.35 19.50
CA ASP A 158 -0.65 3.21 19.62
C ASP A 158 0.07 3.37 18.29
N GLU A 159 0.25 2.28 17.53
CA GLU A 159 0.73 2.32 16.15
C GLU A 159 -0.15 3.21 15.25
N LEU A 160 -1.48 3.10 15.38
CA LEU A 160 -2.42 3.94 14.64
C LEU A 160 -2.18 5.41 14.97
N LYS A 161 -2.11 5.80 16.25
CA LYS A 161 -1.85 7.19 16.66
C LYS A 161 -0.56 7.75 16.06
N VAL A 162 0.51 6.95 15.97
CA VAL A 162 1.76 7.39 15.34
C VAL A 162 1.54 7.70 13.85
N VAL A 163 0.86 6.81 13.13
CA VAL A 163 0.52 7.00 11.72
C VAL A 163 -0.38 8.22 11.52
N GLU A 164 -1.42 8.37 12.36
CA GLU A 164 -2.35 9.52 12.32
C GLU A 164 -1.59 10.84 12.49
N ARG A 165 -0.67 10.91 13.45
CA ARG A 165 0.14 12.11 13.71
C ARG A 165 1.06 12.44 12.53
N LYS A 166 1.73 11.44 11.96
CA LYS A 166 2.58 11.63 10.77
C LYS A 166 1.75 12.09 9.56
N PHE A 167 0.57 11.51 9.35
CA PHE A 167 -0.37 11.92 8.32
C PHE A 167 -0.78 13.38 8.48
N TYR A 168 -1.20 13.76 9.68
CA TYR A 168 -1.62 15.12 9.98
C TYR A 168 -0.50 16.15 9.73
N ASN A 169 0.69 15.91 10.28
CA ASN A 169 1.85 16.80 10.09
C ASN A 169 2.18 16.97 8.60
N LEU A 170 2.19 15.88 7.83
CA LEU A 170 2.47 15.91 6.39
C LEU A 170 1.44 16.76 5.63
N THR A 171 0.15 16.66 5.99
CA THR A 171 -0.92 17.43 5.34
C THR A 171 -0.89 18.92 5.69
N ILE A 172 -0.39 19.28 6.88
CA ILE A 172 -0.19 20.69 7.28
C ILE A 172 1.01 21.28 6.55
N GLU A 173 2.13 20.55 6.52
CA GLU A 173 3.37 21.00 5.86
C GLU A 173 3.16 21.16 4.34
N HIS A 174 2.23 20.40 3.75
CA HIS A 174 1.95 20.41 2.32
C HIS A 174 0.43 20.49 2.02
N PRO A 175 -0.18 21.69 2.08
CA PRO A 175 -1.64 21.85 1.95
C PRO A 175 -2.25 21.30 0.64
N ASN A 176 -1.50 21.37 -0.47
CA ASN A 176 -1.95 20.90 -1.79
C ASN A 176 -1.67 19.40 -2.04
N LEU A 177 -1.07 18.69 -1.08
CA LEU A 177 -0.60 17.32 -1.27
C LEU A 177 -1.75 16.35 -1.55
N LYS A 178 -2.92 16.60 -0.94
CA LYS A 178 -4.13 15.81 -1.19
C LYS A 178 -4.49 15.79 -2.67
N ASP A 179 -4.60 16.97 -3.29
CA ASP A 179 -5.01 17.07 -4.69
C ASP A 179 -3.92 16.52 -5.61
N SER A 180 -2.65 16.76 -5.28
CA SER A 180 -1.52 16.16 -6.00
C SER A 180 -1.55 14.63 -5.96
N TYR A 181 -1.79 14.05 -4.78
CA TYR A 181 -1.93 12.61 -4.59
C TYR A 181 -3.13 12.04 -5.36
N LEU A 182 -4.29 12.71 -5.32
CA LEU A 182 -5.48 12.28 -6.06
C LEU A 182 -5.25 12.30 -7.58
N ASN A 183 -4.51 13.30 -8.07
CA ASN A 183 -4.12 13.41 -9.48
C ASN A 183 -3.13 12.31 -9.88
N TYR A 184 -2.08 12.11 -9.08
CA TYR A 184 -1.08 11.05 -9.27
C TYR A 184 -1.73 9.65 -9.29
N MET A 185 -2.57 9.37 -8.30
CA MET A 185 -3.27 8.10 -8.20
C MET A 185 -4.32 7.92 -9.29
N ASN A 186 -4.85 9.00 -9.86
CA ASN A 186 -5.86 8.97 -10.91
C ASN A 186 -6.99 7.96 -10.60
N PHE A 187 -7.61 8.09 -9.42
CA PHE A 187 -8.62 7.13 -8.99
C PHE A 187 -9.88 7.21 -9.86
N SER A 188 -10.35 6.05 -10.30
CA SER A 188 -11.65 5.92 -10.97
C SER A 188 -12.79 6.20 -10.00
N ASN A 189 -13.94 6.63 -10.51
CA ASN A 189 -15.12 6.93 -9.67
C ASN A 189 -15.65 5.70 -8.92
N LYS A 190 -15.41 4.49 -9.43
CA LYS A 190 -15.80 3.21 -8.83
C LYS A 190 -14.62 2.28 -8.61
N GLU A 191 -13.54 2.79 -8.03
CA GLU A 191 -12.37 2.00 -7.68
C GLU A 191 -12.47 1.50 -6.24
N ASP A 192 -12.29 0.19 -6.03
CA ASP A 192 -12.41 -0.43 -4.70
C ASP A 192 -11.02 -0.52 -4.03
N MET A 193 -10.91 -0.03 -2.79
CA MET A 193 -9.69 -0.18 -1.97
C MET A 193 -9.28 -1.65 -1.80
N LEU A 194 -10.22 -2.61 -1.85
CA LEU A 194 -9.89 -4.04 -1.78
C LEU A 194 -9.16 -4.54 -3.01
N GLU A 195 -9.51 -4.03 -4.19
CA GLU A 195 -8.80 -4.36 -5.42
C GLU A 195 -7.44 -3.66 -5.49
N LEU A 196 -7.29 -2.51 -4.82
CA LEU A 196 -6.02 -1.82 -4.64
C LEU A 196 -5.16 -2.40 -3.51
N SER A 197 -5.68 -3.38 -2.76
CA SER A 197 -4.95 -3.96 -1.64
C SER A 197 -3.77 -4.79 -2.14
N ILE A 198 -2.60 -4.50 -1.60
CA ILE A 198 -1.38 -5.29 -1.84
C ILE A 198 -1.49 -6.71 -1.24
N ASN A 199 -2.36 -6.92 -0.24
CA ASN A 199 -2.53 -8.18 0.49
C ASN A 199 -2.88 -9.37 -0.42
N LYS A 200 -3.50 -9.13 -1.58
CA LYS A 200 -3.82 -10.19 -2.57
C LYS A 200 -2.59 -10.81 -3.23
N TYR A 201 -1.42 -10.18 -3.09
CA TYR A 201 -0.15 -10.65 -3.62
C TYR A 201 0.74 -11.31 -2.56
N PHE A 202 0.26 -11.49 -1.34
CA PHE A 202 0.98 -12.24 -0.31
C PHE A 202 0.87 -13.75 -0.55
N LYS A 203 1.82 -14.52 -0.02
CA LYS A 203 1.80 -15.97 -0.07
C LYS A 203 0.55 -16.53 0.60
N GLU A 204 0.02 -17.62 0.06
CA GLU A 204 -1.12 -18.30 0.68
C GLU A 204 -0.74 -18.80 2.09
N GLY A 205 -1.65 -18.63 3.04
CA GLY A 205 -1.46 -19.03 4.43
C GLY A 205 -0.92 -17.94 5.37
N THR A 206 -0.38 -16.84 4.84
CA THR A 206 0.05 -15.70 5.67
C THR A 206 -1.15 -14.95 6.24
N ASN A 207 -0.93 -14.15 7.28
CA ASN A 207 -2.01 -13.41 7.94
C ASN A 207 -2.61 -12.34 7.02
N GLU A 208 -1.78 -11.71 6.18
CA GLU A 208 -2.20 -10.68 5.21
C GLU A 208 -3.09 -11.29 4.13
N TYR A 209 -2.70 -12.46 3.59
CA TYR A 209 -3.51 -13.15 2.60
C TYR A 209 -4.84 -13.64 3.19
N LYS A 210 -4.82 -14.22 4.40
CA LYS A 210 -6.05 -14.58 5.14
C LYS A 210 -6.95 -13.38 5.34
N HIS A 211 -6.38 -12.24 5.73
CA HIS A 211 -7.14 -10.99 5.89
C HIS A 211 -7.77 -10.53 4.58
N TYR A 212 -7.07 -10.62 3.45
CA TYR A 212 -7.62 -10.32 2.13
C TYR A 212 -8.82 -11.22 1.81
N ILE A 213 -8.72 -12.54 2.04
CA ILE A 213 -9.81 -13.48 1.78
C ILE A 213 -11.05 -13.18 2.65
N LEU A 214 -10.87 -13.02 3.97
CA LEU A 214 -11.95 -12.68 4.90
C LEU A 214 -12.65 -11.38 4.48
N THR A 215 -11.84 -10.40 4.12
CA THR A 215 -12.29 -9.10 3.66
C THR A 215 -13.08 -9.21 2.36
N LYS A 216 -12.57 -9.95 1.38
CA LYS A 216 -13.23 -10.20 0.11
C LYS A 216 -14.58 -10.89 0.30
N SER A 217 -14.71 -11.83 1.24
CA SER A 217 -16.00 -12.50 1.51
C SER A 217 -17.04 -11.55 2.11
N VAL A 218 -16.65 -10.67 3.02
CA VAL A 218 -17.58 -9.75 3.69
C VAL A 218 -18.04 -8.60 2.77
N TRP A 219 -17.18 -8.17 1.84
CA TRP A 219 -17.35 -6.92 1.09
C TRP A 219 -17.89 -7.07 -0.33
N LYS A 220 -18.35 -8.26 -0.74
CA LYS A 220 -19.06 -8.44 -2.02
C LYS A 220 -20.31 -7.55 -2.20
N SER A 221 -20.77 -6.89 -1.13
CA SER A 221 -22.01 -6.11 -1.11
C SER A 221 -21.86 -4.58 -1.16
N LYS A 222 -20.70 -4.00 -0.80
CA LYS A 222 -20.50 -2.54 -0.76
C LYS A 222 -19.05 -2.13 -1.06
N PRO A 223 -18.73 -1.52 -2.22
CA PRO A 223 -17.36 -1.08 -2.52
C PRO A 223 -16.88 0.04 -1.58
N ILE A 224 -15.57 0.06 -1.27
CA ILE A 224 -14.91 1.13 -0.52
C ILE A 224 -14.17 2.05 -1.48
N TYR A 225 -14.60 3.31 -1.57
CA TYR A 225 -13.99 4.26 -2.47
C TYR A 225 -12.82 5.04 -1.81
N PRO A 226 -11.61 5.03 -2.39
CA PRO A 226 -10.44 5.70 -1.83
C PRO A 226 -10.65 7.20 -1.58
N LYS A 227 -11.27 7.92 -2.53
CA LYS A 227 -11.50 9.38 -2.44
C LYS A 227 -12.30 9.73 -1.17
N PHE A 228 -13.46 9.07 -1.00
CA PHE A 228 -14.32 9.27 0.16
C PHE A 228 -13.62 8.91 1.48
N LYS A 229 -12.81 7.85 1.50
CA LYS A 229 -12.07 7.47 2.71
C LYS A 229 -10.95 8.45 3.06
N LEU A 230 -10.25 8.97 2.07
CA LEU A 230 -9.23 10.00 2.27
C LEU A 230 -9.86 11.30 2.80
N ASP A 231 -10.98 11.74 2.20
CA ASP A 231 -11.69 12.93 2.65
C ASP A 231 -12.13 12.83 4.11
N ASN A 232 -12.72 11.70 4.49
CA ASN A 232 -13.12 11.46 5.88
C ASN A 232 -11.92 11.43 6.83
N LEU A 233 -10.81 10.84 6.41
CA LEU A 233 -9.60 10.78 7.22
C LEU A 233 -9.06 12.19 7.50
N ILE A 234 -8.92 13.02 6.46
CA ILE A 234 -8.46 14.42 6.58
C ILE A 234 -9.43 15.23 7.45
N ASN A 235 -10.74 15.13 7.18
CA ASN A 235 -11.74 15.86 7.94
C ASN A 235 -11.72 15.47 9.43
N SER A 236 -11.53 14.19 9.75
CA SER A 236 -11.49 13.74 11.14
C SER A 236 -10.37 14.37 11.98
N TYR A 237 -9.31 14.88 11.35
CA TYR A 237 -8.24 15.60 12.03
C TYR A 237 -8.45 17.11 12.09
N ASN A 238 -9.12 17.69 11.10
CA ASN A 238 -9.49 19.11 11.11
C ASN A 238 -10.51 19.45 12.22
N TYR A 239 -11.17 18.46 12.82
CA TYR A 239 -12.10 18.62 13.94
C TYR A 239 -11.50 18.28 15.31
N ARG A 240 -10.18 18.11 15.43
CA ARG A 240 -9.50 17.87 16.73
C ARG A 240 -8.98 19.15 17.41
N ASP A 241 -9.42 20.33 16.95
CA ASP A 241 -9.21 21.62 17.63
C ASP A 241 -10.16 21.80 18.83
#